data_AF-A0A0R0D3M6-F1
#
_entry.id   AF-A0A0R0D3M6-F1
#
_cell.length_a   1.000
_cell.length_b   1.000
_cell.length_c   1.000
_cell.angle_alpha   90.00
_cell.angle_beta   90.00
_cell.angle_gamma   90.00
#
_symmetry.space_group_name_H-M   'P 1'
#
loop_
_entity.id
_entity.type
_entity.pdbx_description
1 polymer ?
#
loop_
_entity_poly.entity_id
_entity_poly.type
_entity_poly.pdbx_seq_one_letter_code
_entity_poly.pdbx_strand_id
1 'polypeptide(L)'
;MLLEWTLGSWLLLLDWLIRLAALLWIPARTTPGAARSWLLLVGFVPLLGLPLYLLFGHPWLSGERLRRQAEASQVIREEQALQSALRWQPDADTTVAEMVPLVERQGDFMPVHGNALDLLTGYDDSLAHLIADIDQAEERVHLLYYLMFDDAVGDAIVEALQRAAARGVQCRLLLDAVGAKRGLRAYRKRLLARDVDVRAMLPGGLRWRRSGRMDLRNHRKIAVIDNKVGYIGSQNLADASFVRGRPNRELVARLRGPAVAHLEAVFASDWYMETGQRLDVMADVPVCSEDVATQLLPSGPAYPFSNARDAVNAMIHLARRRIVLVTPYFVPDEATLSALRIAALSGVDVQLIVSATSNARLTAWAQEAYYDELLRSGVRIALYEPHFLHAKHLSVDEDIALLGSINLDIRSFALNAEIGLLCYDRTIVRQLLDIEEDYLRQSRPLELSQWRKRATWRRSREGIARLADALM
;
A
#
# COMPACT_ATOMS: atom_id res chain seq x y z
N MET A 1 59.39 -15.08 17.47
CA MET A 1 58.43 -16.11 16.99
C MET A 1 57.32 -15.37 16.28
N LEU A 2 57.39 -15.24 14.96
CA LEU A 2 56.28 -14.69 14.18
C LEU A 2 55.18 -15.75 14.22
N LEU A 3 54.00 -15.40 14.73
CA LEU A 3 52.83 -16.27 14.70
C LEU A 3 52.52 -16.54 13.21
N GLU A 4 52.76 -17.75 12.72
CA GLU A 4 52.33 -18.12 11.37
C GLU A 4 50.81 -18.28 11.38
N TRP A 5 50.13 -17.27 10.85
CA TRP A 5 48.68 -17.27 10.75
C TRP A 5 48.24 -18.29 9.72
N THR A 6 47.55 -19.34 10.17
CA THR A 6 46.88 -20.30 9.29
C THR A 6 45.64 -19.65 8.64
N LEU A 7 45.19 -20.17 7.50
CA LEU A 7 43.92 -19.75 6.86
C LEU A 7 42.74 -19.79 7.84
N GLY A 8 42.69 -20.79 8.73
CA GLY A 8 41.67 -20.89 9.78
C GLY A 8 41.71 -19.75 10.79
N SER A 9 42.90 -19.27 11.14
CA SER A 9 43.08 -18.12 12.05
C SER A 9 42.56 -16.83 11.41
N TRP A 10 42.78 -16.64 10.11
CA TRP A 10 42.23 -15.51 9.35
C TRP A 10 40.70 -15.57 9.23
N LEU A 11 40.14 -16.75 8.96
CA LEU A 11 38.68 -16.93 8.91
C LEU A 11 38.03 -16.65 10.26
N LEU A 12 38.63 -17.11 11.37
CA LEU A 12 38.14 -16.84 12.72
C LEU A 12 38.20 -15.34 13.07
N LEU A 13 39.29 -14.65 12.71
CA LEU A 13 39.37 -13.20 12.89
C LEU A 13 38.29 -12.47 12.08
N LEU A 14 38.11 -12.84 10.82
CA LEU A 14 37.09 -12.24 9.95
C LEU A 14 35.69 -12.46 10.53
N ASP A 15 35.40 -13.67 11.02
CA ASP A 15 34.14 -14.02 11.67
C ASP A 15 33.82 -13.11 12.87
N TRP A 16 34.80 -12.92 13.77
CA TRP A 16 34.67 -12.01 14.91
C TRP A 16 34.57 -10.53 14.51
N LEU A 17 35.34 -10.10 13.50
CA LEU A 17 35.26 -8.74 13.00
C LEU A 17 33.87 -8.44 12.44
N ILE A 18 33.26 -9.37 11.71
CA ILE A 18 31.89 -9.24 11.18
C ILE A 18 30.90 -9.09 12.34
N ARG A 19 31.00 -9.91 13.39
CA ARG A 19 30.10 -9.85 14.56
C ARG A 19 30.20 -8.52 15.31
N LEU A 20 31.43 -8.06 15.58
CA LEU A 20 31.67 -6.80 16.28
C LEU A 20 31.20 -5.60 15.44
N ALA A 21 31.51 -5.60 14.14
CA ALA A 21 31.03 -4.58 13.22
C ALA A 21 29.50 -4.56 13.14
N ALA A 22 28.86 -5.73 13.04
CA ALA A 22 27.41 -5.85 13.03
C ALA A 22 26.77 -5.33 14.32
N LEU A 23 27.35 -5.62 15.48
CA LEU A 23 26.86 -5.12 16.79
C LEU A 23 26.84 -3.59 16.86
N LEU A 24 27.82 -2.91 16.26
CA LEU A 24 27.90 -1.46 16.23
C LEU A 24 27.05 -0.84 15.10
N TRP A 25 26.96 -1.51 13.96
CA TRP A 25 26.33 -0.98 12.75
C TRP A 25 24.82 -1.20 12.68
N ILE A 26 24.35 -2.42 13.00
CA ILE A 26 22.96 -2.84 12.79
C ILE A 26 21.97 -2.04 13.67
N PRO A 27 22.21 -1.87 14.99
CA PRO A 27 21.28 -1.14 15.86
C PRO A 27 21.11 0.34 15.51
N ALA A 28 22.14 0.96 14.93
CA ALA A 28 22.10 2.37 14.56
C ALA A 28 21.25 2.66 13.32
N ARG A 29 20.83 1.62 12.60
CA ARG A 29 20.18 1.74 11.29
C ARG A 29 18.85 1.01 11.21
N THR A 30 18.57 0.07 12.09
CA THR A 30 17.36 -0.75 12.01
C THR A 30 16.52 -0.62 13.26
N THR A 31 15.22 -0.90 13.16
CA THR A 31 14.33 -0.90 14.32
C THR A 31 14.82 -1.92 15.36
N PRO A 32 14.57 -1.72 16.67
CA PRO A 32 15.04 -2.66 17.70
C PRO A 32 14.58 -4.11 17.50
N GLY A 33 13.43 -4.32 16.86
CA GLY A 33 12.94 -5.65 16.45
C GLY A 33 13.82 -6.26 15.38
N ALA A 34 13.95 -5.58 14.22
CA ALA A 34 14.76 -6.05 13.10
C ALA A 34 16.24 -6.22 13.49
N ALA A 35 16.78 -5.28 14.28
CA ALA A 35 18.16 -5.32 14.76
C ALA A 35 18.46 -6.62 15.52
N ARG A 36 17.56 -7.05 16.42
CA ARG A 36 17.71 -8.32 17.15
C ARG A 36 17.73 -9.51 16.20
N SER A 37 16.80 -9.57 15.23
CA SER A 37 16.72 -10.66 14.25
C SER A 37 17.98 -10.74 13.39
N TRP A 38 18.48 -9.60 12.91
CA TRP A 38 19.70 -9.54 12.11
C TRP A 38 20.96 -9.83 12.92
N LEU A 39 21.07 -9.35 14.15
CA LEU A 39 22.17 -9.68 15.05
C LEU A 39 22.19 -11.17 15.41
N LEU A 40 21.03 -11.81 15.58
CA LEU A 40 20.96 -13.25 15.77
C LEU A 40 21.43 -14.00 14.52
N LEU A 41 20.95 -13.62 13.33
CA LEU A 41 21.37 -14.27 12.08
C LEU A 41 22.87 -14.11 11.81
N VAL A 42 23.38 -12.88 11.92
CA VAL A 42 24.81 -12.59 11.79
C VAL A 42 25.59 -13.27 12.92
N GLY A 43 25.03 -13.37 14.13
CA GLY A 43 25.64 -14.07 15.25
C GLY A 43 25.72 -15.59 15.07
N PHE A 44 24.77 -16.25 14.44
CA PHE A 44 24.88 -17.70 14.23
C PHE A 44 25.63 -18.05 12.96
N VAL A 45 25.49 -17.25 11.90
CA VAL A 45 26.06 -17.53 10.58
C VAL A 45 26.65 -16.24 9.96
N PRO A 46 27.79 -15.69 10.45
CA PRO A 46 28.27 -14.37 10.04
C PRO A 46 28.56 -14.23 8.55
N LEU A 47 29.18 -15.25 7.95
CA LEU A 47 29.56 -15.26 6.53
C LEU A 47 28.36 -15.21 5.57
N LEU A 48 27.19 -15.72 5.99
CA LEU A 48 25.95 -15.65 5.21
C LEU A 48 25.06 -14.49 5.67
N GLY A 49 25.00 -14.26 6.98
CA GLY A 49 24.16 -13.25 7.61
C GLY A 49 24.55 -11.83 7.21
N LEU A 50 25.85 -11.53 7.07
CA LEU A 50 26.29 -10.20 6.64
C LEU A 50 25.86 -9.90 5.19
N PRO A 51 26.12 -10.74 4.17
CA PRO A 51 25.57 -10.52 2.84
C PRO A 51 24.04 -10.36 2.81
N LEU A 52 23.32 -11.19 3.57
CA LEU A 52 21.86 -11.06 3.67
C LEU A 52 21.45 -9.72 4.30
N TYR A 53 22.13 -9.28 5.36
CA TYR A 53 21.88 -7.98 5.99
C TYR A 53 22.19 -6.82 5.05
N LEU A 54 23.26 -6.89 4.28
CA LEU A 54 23.61 -5.83 3.33
C LEU A 54 22.61 -5.76 2.16
N LEU A 55 21.94 -6.86 1.82
CA LEU A 55 20.90 -6.91 0.80
C LEU A 55 19.51 -6.52 1.33
N PHE A 56 19.18 -6.92 2.56
CA PHE A 56 17.81 -6.89 3.10
C PHE A 56 17.68 -6.27 4.51
N GLY A 57 18.76 -5.80 5.12
CA GLY A 57 18.75 -5.35 6.50
C GLY A 57 18.20 -3.95 6.71
N HIS A 58 18.37 -3.07 5.71
CA HIS A 58 17.99 -1.67 5.82
C HIS A 58 17.24 -1.20 4.56
N PRO A 59 16.03 -0.65 4.66
CA PRO A 59 15.38 0.00 3.52
C PRO A 59 16.16 1.24 3.11
N TRP A 60 16.67 1.27 1.88
CA TRP A 60 17.36 2.43 1.33
C TRP A 60 16.79 2.81 -0.04
N LEU A 61 16.79 4.10 -0.31
CA LEU A 61 16.60 4.65 -1.65
C LEU A 61 17.90 5.36 -2.05
N SER A 62 18.16 5.42 -3.36
CA SER A 62 19.27 6.22 -3.86
C SER A 62 19.07 7.70 -3.50
N GLY A 63 20.15 8.41 -3.22
CA GLY A 63 20.08 9.85 -2.90
C GLY A 63 19.43 10.67 -4.02
N GLU A 64 19.56 10.23 -5.28
CA GLU A 64 18.87 10.84 -6.42
C GLU A 64 17.35 10.72 -6.29
N ARG A 65 16.82 9.55 -5.91
CA ARG A 65 15.38 9.37 -5.69
C ARG A 65 14.86 10.19 -4.52
N LEU A 66 15.61 10.23 -3.41
CA LEU A 66 15.24 11.05 -2.25
C LEU A 66 15.18 12.53 -2.62
N ARG A 67 16.16 13.02 -3.39
CA ARG A 67 16.15 14.39 -3.92
C ARG A 67 14.95 14.64 -4.82
N ARG A 68 14.68 13.74 -5.79
CA ARG A 68 13.54 13.88 -6.70
C ARG A 68 12.20 13.86 -5.97
N GLN A 69 12.04 13.00 -4.95
CA GLN A 69 10.87 13.00 -4.08
C GLN A 69 10.72 14.34 -3.37
N ALA A 70 11.79 14.87 -2.77
CA ALA A 70 11.73 16.14 -2.06
C ALA A 70 11.35 17.31 -2.99
N GLU A 71 11.88 17.32 -4.21
CA GLU A 71 11.50 18.30 -5.24
C GLU A 71 10.03 18.15 -5.67
N ALA A 72 9.56 16.92 -5.89
CA ALA A 72 8.17 16.67 -6.24
C ALA A 72 7.22 17.10 -5.11
N SER A 73 7.53 16.76 -3.85
CA SER A 73 6.81 17.21 -2.66
C SER A 73 6.78 18.75 -2.56
N GLN A 74 7.87 19.44 -2.92
CA GLN A 74 7.88 20.89 -2.95
C GLN A 74 6.91 21.45 -4.00
N VAL A 75 6.96 20.94 -5.23
CA VAL A 75 6.05 21.37 -6.31
C VAL A 75 4.60 21.11 -5.92
N ILE A 76 4.29 19.94 -5.34
CA ILE A 76 2.96 19.59 -4.85
C ILE A 76 2.44 20.63 -3.85
N ARG A 77 3.27 21.08 -2.90
CA ARG A 77 2.86 22.12 -1.94
C ARG A 77 2.66 23.49 -2.57
N GLU A 78 3.50 23.84 -3.54
CA GLU A 78 3.41 25.13 -4.26
C GLU A 78 2.14 25.20 -5.12
N GLU A 79 1.84 24.15 -5.90
CA GLU A 79 0.64 24.09 -6.75
C GLU A 79 -0.66 24.08 -5.92
N GLN A 80 -0.70 23.33 -4.82
CA GLN A 80 -1.89 23.32 -3.95
C GLN A 80 -2.13 24.66 -3.26
N ALA A 81 -1.09 25.46 -2.99
CA ALA A 81 -1.27 26.80 -2.43
C ALA A 81 -2.06 27.70 -3.38
N LEU A 82 -1.91 27.52 -4.70
CA LEU A 82 -2.69 28.22 -5.73
C LEU A 82 -4.17 27.78 -5.74
N GLN A 83 -4.44 26.55 -5.28
CA GLN A 83 -5.77 25.95 -5.19
C GLN A 83 -6.40 26.07 -3.79
N SER A 84 -5.91 26.97 -2.94
CA SER A 84 -6.37 27.12 -1.56
C SER A 84 -7.88 27.34 -1.39
N ALA A 85 -8.57 27.83 -2.43
CA ALA A 85 -10.03 27.96 -2.45
C ALA A 85 -10.78 26.61 -2.39
N LEU A 86 -10.13 25.51 -2.81
CA LEU A 86 -10.69 24.15 -2.76
C LEU A 86 -10.41 23.44 -1.44
N ARG A 87 -9.67 24.08 -0.51
CA ARG A 87 -9.32 23.47 0.78
C ARG A 87 -10.58 23.27 1.61
N TRP A 88 -10.85 22.03 1.96
CA TRP A 88 -11.88 21.70 2.94
C TRP A 88 -11.38 21.96 4.36
N GLN A 89 -12.27 22.40 5.25
CA GLN A 89 -11.96 22.57 6.67
C GLN A 89 -12.94 21.75 7.50
N PRO A 90 -12.44 20.86 8.38
CA PRO A 90 -13.31 20.14 9.31
C PRO A 90 -13.89 21.10 10.35
N ASP A 91 -15.06 20.74 10.87
CA ASP A 91 -15.63 21.41 12.05
C ASP A 91 -14.65 21.32 13.24
N ALA A 92 -14.51 22.42 13.98
CA ALA A 92 -13.69 22.48 15.18
C ALA A 92 -14.16 21.44 16.23
N ASP A 93 -13.22 20.94 17.03
CA ASP A 93 -13.46 19.94 18.10
C ASP A 93 -13.98 18.57 17.63
N THR A 94 -13.82 18.24 16.35
CA THR A 94 -14.08 16.89 15.81
C THR A 94 -12.82 16.04 15.77
N THR A 95 -12.98 14.71 15.81
CA THR A 95 -11.88 13.76 15.59
C THR A 95 -11.23 13.97 14.21
N VAL A 96 -12.01 14.41 13.22
CA VAL A 96 -11.53 14.74 11.87
C VAL A 96 -10.56 15.92 11.89
N ALA A 97 -10.81 16.93 12.74
CA ALA A 97 -9.92 18.08 12.90
C ALA A 97 -8.52 17.72 13.43
N GLU A 98 -8.41 16.62 14.19
CA GLU A 98 -7.12 16.09 14.62
C GLU A 98 -6.40 15.30 13.51
N MET A 99 -7.17 14.63 12.64
CA MET A 99 -6.63 13.76 11.58
C MET A 99 -6.07 14.54 10.39
N VAL A 100 -6.80 15.55 9.91
CA VAL A 100 -6.43 16.35 8.72
C VAL A 100 -4.99 16.88 8.74
N PRO A 101 -4.52 17.56 9.81
CA PRO A 101 -3.18 18.14 9.81
C PRO A 101 -2.08 17.08 9.96
N LEU A 102 -2.38 15.89 10.49
CA LEU A 102 -1.45 14.76 10.50
C LEU A 102 -1.23 14.25 9.07
N VAL A 103 -2.32 13.96 8.36
CA VAL A 103 -2.29 13.47 6.97
C VAL A 103 -1.59 14.47 6.06
N GLU A 104 -1.90 15.76 6.19
CA GLU A 104 -1.32 16.80 5.35
C GLU A 104 0.19 16.93 5.55
N ARG A 105 0.65 16.97 6.81
CA ARG A 105 2.09 17.11 7.11
C ARG A 105 2.90 15.87 6.73
N GLN A 106 2.28 14.70 6.70
CA GLN A 106 2.93 13.45 6.34
C GLN A 106 2.91 13.20 4.83
N GLY A 107 1.76 13.46 4.18
CA GLY A 107 1.51 13.14 2.78
C GLY A 107 1.69 14.29 1.79
N ASP A 108 1.90 15.53 2.25
CA ASP A 108 1.97 16.77 1.46
C ASP A 108 0.64 17.22 0.80
N PHE A 109 -0.46 16.49 0.97
CA PHE A 109 -1.74 16.80 0.32
C PHE A 109 -2.75 17.44 1.29
N MET A 110 -3.28 18.60 0.90
CA MET A 110 -4.34 19.28 1.64
C MET A 110 -5.68 18.54 1.47
N PRO A 111 -6.60 18.62 2.44
CA PRO A 111 -7.95 18.13 2.24
C PRO A 111 -8.71 19.02 1.23
N VAL A 112 -9.50 18.43 0.36
CA VAL A 112 -10.28 19.14 -0.67
C VAL A 112 -11.75 18.76 -0.62
N HIS A 113 -12.62 19.73 -0.84
CA HIS A 113 -14.06 19.53 -1.02
C HIS A 113 -14.38 19.44 -2.53
N GLY A 114 -15.66 19.40 -2.90
CA GLY A 114 -16.05 19.45 -4.30
C GLY A 114 -15.83 18.16 -5.08
N ASN A 115 -15.77 17.00 -4.40
CA ASN A 115 -15.56 15.71 -5.05
C ASN A 115 -16.86 14.91 -5.16
N ALA A 116 -16.85 13.92 -6.05
CA ALA A 116 -17.84 12.86 -6.11
C ALA A 116 -17.12 11.52 -6.13
N LEU A 117 -17.60 10.58 -5.33
CA LEU A 117 -17.03 9.24 -5.18
C LEU A 117 -18.08 8.19 -5.49
N ASP A 118 -17.73 7.27 -6.39
CA ASP A 118 -18.50 6.07 -6.68
C ASP A 118 -17.70 4.85 -6.19
N LEU A 119 -18.22 4.13 -5.19
CA LEU A 119 -17.59 2.92 -4.64
C LEU A 119 -17.96 1.69 -5.49
N LEU A 120 -16.99 1.14 -6.21
CA LEU A 120 -17.15 0.01 -7.11
C LEU A 120 -16.71 -1.29 -6.44
N THR A 121 -17.67 -2.18 -6.17
CA THR A 121 -17.44 -3.50 -5.56
C THR A 121 -17.42 -4.66 -6.58
N GLY A 122 -17.95 -4.43 -7.78
CA GLY A 122 -17.97 -5.40 -8.87
C GLY A 122 -16.61 -5.42 -9.59
N TYR A 123 -15.97 -6.59 -9.67
CA TYR A 123 -14.62 -6.71 -10.24
C TYR A 123 -14.60 -6.38 -11.74
N ASP A 124 -15.56 -6.93 -12.50
CA ASP A 124 -15.63 -6.69 -13.94
C ASP A 124 -16.23 -5.30 -14.24
N ASP A 125 -17.17 -4.84 -13.42
CA ASP A 125 -17.79 -3.53 -13.55
C ASP A 125 -16.76 -2.39 -13.41
N SER A 126 -15.85 -2.49 -12.43
CA SER A 126 -14.80 -1.48 -12.24
C SER A 126 -13.82 -1.43 -13.41
N LEU A 127 -13.48 -2.59 -14.00
CA LEU A 127 -12.66 -2.66 -15.21
C LEU A 127 -13.38 -2.11 -16.43
N ALA A 128 -14.68 -2.40 -16.56
CA ALA A 128 -15.51 -1.89 -17.64
C ALA A 128 -15.63 -0.35 -17.58
N HIS A 129 -15.83 0.21 -16.37
CA HIS A 129 -15.82 1.66 -16.16
C HIS A 129 -14.46 2.27 -16.51
N LEU A 130 -13.35 1.67 -16.08
CA LEU A 130 -12.01 2.15 -16.42
C LEU A 130 -11.78 2.15 -17.94
N ILE A 131 -12.12 1.06 -18.63
CA ILE A 131 -11.98 0.96 -20.10
C ILE A 131 -12.87 2.00 -20.80
N ALA A 132 -14.11 2.17 -20.35
CA ALA A 132 -15.03 3.15 -20.92
C ALA A 132 -14.52 4.59 -20.76
N ASP A 133 -13.92 4.92 -19.62
CA ASP A 133 -13.30 6.24 -19.40
C ASP A 133 -12.04 6.42 -20.26
N ILE A 134 -11.21 5.39 -20.45
CA ILE A 134 -10.06 5.42 -21.38
C ILE A 134 -10.54 5.62 -22.83
N ASP A 135 -11.64 4.98 -23.22
CA ASP A 135 -12.22 5.12 -24.56
C ASP A 135 -12.84 6.51 -24.79
N GLN A 136 -13.26 7.20 -23.73
CA GLN A 136 -13.76 8.57 -23.78
C GLN A 136 -12.67 9.64 -23.62
N ALA A 137 -11.45 9.25 -23.25
CA ALA A 137 -10.35 10.19 -23.04
C ALA A 137 -10.04 11.02 -24.30
N GLU A 138 -9.77 12.31 -24.08
CA GLU A 138 -9.50 13.32 -25.10
C GLU A 138 -8.05 13.82 -25.07
N GLU A 139 -7.42 13.90 -23.90
CA GLU A 139 -6.11 14.53 -23.73
C GLU A 139 -5.04 13.58 -23.23
N ARG A 140 -5.29 12.89 -22.10
CA ARG A 140 -4.28 12.04 -21.44
C ARG A 140 -4.89 10.89 -20.65
N VAL A 141 -4.17 9.77 -20.62
CA VAL A 141 -4.47 8.61 -19.78
C VAL A 141 -3.20 8.18 -19.06
N HIS A 142 -3.24 8.20 -17.73
CA HIS A 142 -2.13 7.83 -16.86
C HIS A 142 -2.52 6.66 -15.97
N LEU A 143 -1.85 5.53 -16.15
CA LEU A 143 -2.09 4.32 -15.35
C LEU A 143 -0.83 3.94 -14.57
N LEU A 144 -0.98 3.67 -13.28
CA LEU A 144 0.07 3.17 -12.40
C LEU A 144 -0.45 1.94 -11.65
N TYR A 145 0.16 0.78 -11.88
CA TYR A 145 -0.27 -0.48 -11.27
C TYR A 145 0.87 -1.39 -10.82
N TYR A 146 0.63 -2.11 -9.73
CA TYR A 146 1.54 -3.13 -9.21
C TYR A 146 1.55 -4.41 -10.05
N LEU A 147 0.37 -4.98 -10.36
CA LEU A 147 0.25 -6.14 -11.24
C LEU A 147 -0.47 -5.76 -12.54
N MET A 148 0.09 -6.28 -13.63
CA MET A 148 -0.60 -6.43 -14.91
C MET A 148 -0.25 -7.81 -15.46
N PHE A 149 -1.27 -8.61 -15.77
CA PHE A 149 -1.08 -9.98 -16.28
C PHE A 149 -1.37 -10.08 -17.78
N ASP A 150 -0.75 -11.07 -18.40
CA ASP A 150 -0.96 -11.46 -19.79
C ASP A 150 -2.21 -12.35 -19.92
N ASP A 151 -3.37 -11.76 -19.61
CA ASP A 151 -4.70 -12.37 -19.67
C ASP A 151 -5.71 -11.44 -20.37
N ALA A 152 -6.98 -11.85 -20.42
CA ALA A 152 -8.04 -11.11 -21.11
C ALA A 152 -8.22 -9.67 -20.60
N VAL A 153 -8.02 -9.44 -19.29
CA VAL A 153 -8.06 -8.09 -18.70
C VAL A 153 -6.87 -7.26 -19.18
N GLY A 154 -5.66 -7.84 -19.14
CA GLY A 154 -4.47 -7.20 -19.68
C GLY A 154 -4.61 -6.84 -21.16
N ASP A 155 -5.15 -7.75 -21.97
CA ASP A 155 -5.39 -7.53 -23.40
C ASP A 155 -6.41 -6.39 -23.63
N ALA A 156 -7.53 -6.38 -22.89
CA ALA A 156 -8.54 -5.35 -23.00
C ALA A 156 -8.01 -3.95 -22.65
N ILE A 157 -7.19 -3.83 -21.60
CA ILE A 157 -6.54 -2.58 -21.22
C ILE A 157 -5.54 -2.13 -22.30
N VAL A 158 -4.74 -3.04 -22.84
CA VAL A 158 -3.81 -2.71 -23.93
C VAL A 158 -4.56 -2.20 -25.15
N GLU A 159 -5.66 -2.85 -25.52
CA GLU A 159 -6.48 -2.41 -26.65
C GLU A 159 -7.11 -1.04 -26.40
N ALA A 160 -7.63 -0.78 -25.20
CA ALA A 160 -8.18 0.53 -24.82
C ALA A 160 -7.12 1.64 -24.93
N LEU A 161 -5.92 1.42 -24.38
CA LEU A 161 -4.80 2.36 -24.49
C LEU A 161 -4.37 2.59 -25.94
N GLN A 162 -4.35 1.54 -26.77
CA GLN A 162 -4.04 1.66 -28.20
C GLN A 162 -5.11 2.44 -28.96
N ARG A 163 -6.39 2.26 -28.63
CA ARG A 163 -7.49 3.06 -29.20
C ARG A 163 -7.35 4.53 -28.80
N ALA A 164 -7.05 4.81 -27.53
CA ALA A 164 -6.82 6.17 -27.05
C ALA A 164 -5.63 6.84 -27.75
N ALA A 165 -4.47 6.17 -27.79
CA ALA A 165 -3.29 6.68 -28.48
C ALA A 165 -3.54 6.92 -29.98
N ALA A 166 -4.32 6.05 -30.64
CA ALA A 166 -4.69 6.24 -32.05
C ALA A 166 -5.57 7.49 -32.29
N ARG A 167 -6.28 7.98 -31.27
CA ARG A 167 -7.02 9.26 -31.31
C ARG A 167 -6.12 10.47 -31.00
N GLY A 168 -4.84 10.26 -30.67
CA GLY A 168 -3.89 11.31 -30.29
C GLY A 168 -3.83 11.57 -28.78
N VAL A 169 -4.52 10.77 -27.96
CA VAL A 169 -4.48 10.88 -26.49
C VAL A 169 -3.11 10.48 -25.97
N GLN A 170 -2.53 11.27 -25.06
CA GLN A 170 -1.25 10.95 -24.46
C GLN A 170 -1.39 9.85 -23.39
N CYS A 171 -0.96 8.63 -23.71
CA CYS A 171 -1.05 7.50 -22.80
C CYS A 171 0.28 7.19 -22.12
N ARG A 172 0.30 7.17 -20.78
CA ARG A 172 1.46 6.73 -19.98
C ARG A 172 1.07 5.58 -19.04
N LEU A 173 1.91 4.56 -19.02
CA LEU A 173 1.71 3.37 -18.20
C LEU A 173 2.96 3.09 -17.35
N LEU A 174 2.80 3.18 -16.04
CA LEU A 174 3.76 2.81 -15.02
C LEU A 174 3.40 1.43 -14.44
N LEU A 175 4.35 0.51 -14.50
CA LEU A 175 4.18 -0.86 -14.00
C LEU A 175 5.31 -1.24 -13.06
N ASP A 176 5.00 -1.85 -11.91
CA ASP A 176 6.04 -2.39 -11.03
C ASP A 176 6.87 -3.46 -11.76
N ALA A 177 8.19 -3.34 -11.74
CA ALA A 177 9.06 -4.19 -12.53
C ALA A 177 9.04 -5.67 -12.15
N VAL A 178 8.64 -5.99 -10.91
CA VAL A 178 8.60 -7.36 -10.42
C VAL A 178 7.17 -7.89 -10.40
N GLY A 179 6.23 -7.12 -9.84
CA GLY A 179 4.82 -7.48 -9.80
C GLY A 179 4.22 -7.66 -11.19
N ALA A 180 4.43 -6.69 -12.08
CA ALA A 180 3.89 -6.69 -13.44
C ALA A 180 4.87 -7.26 -14.48
N LYS A 181 5.84 -8.08 -14.06
CA LYS A 181 6.85 -8.67 -14.97
C LYS A 181 6.22 -9.43 -16.15
N ARG A 182 5.08 -10.09 -15.93
CA ARG A 182 4.30 -10.80 -16.97
C ARG A 182 3.77 -9.82 -18.02
N GLY A 183 2.98 -8.83 -17.60
CA GLY A 183 2.45 -7.79 -18.48
C GLY A 183 3.54 -6.96 -19.17
N LEU A 184 4.61 -6.58 -18.46
CA LEU A 184 5.76 -5.88 -19.05
C LEU A 184 6.42 -6.68 -20.18
N ARG A 185 6.55 -8.00 -20.02
CA ARG A 185 7.12 -8.87 -21.06
C ARG A 185 6.20 -9.00 -22.26
N ALA A 186 4.90 -9.18 -22.02
CA ALA A 186 3.91 -9.39 -23.06
C ALA A 186 3.62 -8.10 -23.87
N TYR A 187 3.41 -6.98 -23.19
CA TYR A 187 2.74 -5.83 -23.80
C TYR A 187 3.64 -4.63 -24.09
N ARG A 188 4.77 -4.47 -23.39
CA ARG A 188 5.59 -3.25 -23.48
C ARG A 188 5.99 -2.90 -24.91
N LYS A 189 6.47 -3.87 -25.69
CA LYS A 189 6.90 -3.62 -27.09
C LYS A 189 5.71 -3.22 -27.98
N ARG A 190 4.55 -3.85 -27.78
CA ARG A 190 3.31 -3.59 -28.53
C ARG A 190 2.75 -2.20 -28.23
N LEU A 191 2.80 -1.78 -26.97
CA LEU A 191 2.34 -0.46 -26.51
C LEU A 191 3.28 0.67 -27.01
N LEU A 192 4.59 0.50 -26.88
CA LEU A 192 5.57 1.48 -27.39
C LEU A 192 5.48 1.67 -28.91
N ALA A 193 5.14 0.61 -29.66
CA ALA A 193 4.94 0.69 -31.11
C ALA A 193 3.65 1.43 -31.52
N ARG A 194 2.81 1.82 -30.56
CA ARG A 194 1.57 2.59 -30.74
C ARG A 194 1.57 3.86 -29.89
N ASP A 195 2.75 4.43 -29.66
CA ASP A 195 2.95 5.70 -28.96
C ASP A 195 2.41 5.74 -27.51
N VAL A 196 2.24 4.58 -26.88
CA VAL A 196 1.96 4.48 -25.44
C VAL A 196 3.27 4.40 -24.67
N ASP A 197 3.47 5.33 -23.75
CA ASP A 197 4.69 5.52 -22.99
C ASP A 197 4.76 4.54 -21.80
N VAL A 198 5.54 3.46 -21.91
CA VAL A 198 5.57 2.39 -20.88
C VAL A 198 6.88 2.39 -20.10
N ARG A 199 6.79 2.58 -18.78
CA ARG A 199 7.94 2.61 -17.86
C ARG A 199 7.77 1.58 -16.74
N ALA A 200 8.87 0.93 -16.38
CA ALA A 200 8.93 -0.01 -15.28
C ALA A 200 9.43 0.71 -14.01
N MET A 201 8.67 0.64 -12.93
CA MET A 201 9.01 1.22 -11.64
C MET A 201 9.90 0.29 -10.83
N LEU A 202 10.81 0.87 -10.05
CA LEU A 202 11.72 0.14 -9.14
C LEU A 202 12.39 -1.10 -9.80
N PRO A 203 13.02 -0.97 -10.99
CA PRO A 203 13.50 -2.11 -11.79
C PRO A 203 14.58 -2.99 -11.15
N GLY A 204 15.19 -2.57 -10.04
CA GLY A 204 16.24 -3.33 -9.36
C GLY A 204 17.44 -3.67 -10.25
N GLY A 205 18.04 -4.85 -10.04
CA GLY A 205 19.11 -5.41 -10.89
C GLY A 205 20.43 -4.64 -10.84
N LEU A 206 21.24 -4.66 -11.92
CA LEU A 206 22.52 -3.91 -12.01
C LEU A 206 22.38 -2.39 -11.80
N ARG A 207 21.15 -1.86 -11.87
CA ARG A 207 20.81 -0.46 -11.62
C ARG A 207 20.37 -0.19 -10.17
N TRP A 208 20.48 -1.17 -9.27
CA TRP A 208 20.06 -1.06 -7.86
C TRP A 208 20.63 0.17 -7.14
N ARG A 209 21.88 0.55 -7.43
CA ARG A 209 22.52 1.77 -6.89
C ARG A 209 21.82 3.08 -7.26
N ARG A 210 21.07 3.12 -8.38
CA ARG A 210 20.25 4.26 -8.83
C ARG A 210 18.76 4.10 -8.50
N SER A 211 18.37 2.96 -7.92
CA SER A 211 16.99 2.67 -7.52
C SER A 211 16.90 2.69 -6.00
N GLY A 212 16.78 1.53 -5.37
CA GLY A 212 16.73 1.33 -3.93
C GLY A 212 16.90 -0.16 -3.63
N ARG A 213 16.48 -0.58 -2.43
CA ARG A 213 16.53 -2.00 -2.04
C ARG A 213 15.73 -2.84 -3.05
N MET A 214 16.22 -4.04 -3.35
CA MET A 214 15.67 -4.87 -4.43
C MET A 214 14.23 -5.33 -4.20
N ASP A 215 13.75 -5.26 -2.97
CA ASP A 215 12.41 -5.69 -2.53
C ASP A 215 11.45 -4.53 -2.23
N LEU A 216 11.87 -3.28 -2.45
CA LEU A 216 10.93 -2.15 -2.48
C LEU A 216 10.02 -2.30 -3.70
N ARG A 217 8.74 -2.05 -3.51
CA ARG A 217 7.73 -2.15 -4.57
C ARG A 217 6.83 -0.93 -4.59
N ASN A 218 6.30 -0.62 -5.76
CA ASN A 218 5.21 0.35 -5.86
C ASN A 218 3.91 -0.44 -5.95
N HIS A 219 3.16 -0.43 -4.84
CA HIS A 219 1.90 -1.13 -4.70
C HIS A 219 0.68 -0.25 -5.02
N ARG A 220 0.89 1.01 -5.43
CA ARG A 220 -0.21 1.90 -5.81
C ARG A 220 -0.95 1.37 -7.04
N LYS A 221 -2.24 1.69 -7.09
CA LYS A 221 -3.17 1.38 -8.19
C LYS A 221 -3.95 2.65 -8.46
N ILE A 222 -3.52 3.37 -9.49
CA ILE A 222 -4.02 4.69 -9.83
C ILE A 222 -4.32 4.70 -11.32
N ALA A 223 -5.48 5.22 -11.68
CA ALA A 223 -5.74 5.68 -13.04
C ALA A 223 -6.17 7.14 -12.99
N VAL A 224 -5.65 7.96 -13.89
CA VAL A 224 -6.09 9.35 -14.10
C VAL A 224 -6.37 9.54 -15.58
N ILE A 225 -7.57 10.02 -15.89
CA ILE A 225 -8.06 10.25 -17.25
C ILE A 225 -8.44 11.72 -17.36
N ASP A 226 -7.76 12.44 -18.26
CA ASP A 226 -7.97 13.86 -18.58
C ASP A 226 -7.98 14.82 -17.37
N ASN A 227 -7.40 14.42 -16.24
CA ASN A 227 -7.54 15.13 -14.96
C ASN A 227 -9.02 15.35 -14.51
N LYS A 228 -9.95 14.59 -15.09
CA LYS A 228 -11.41 14.67 -14.84
C LYS A 228 -11.92 13.47 -14.04
N VAL A 229 -11.36 12.29 -14.31
CA VAL A 229 -11.73 11.04 -13.63
C VAL A 229 -10.48 10.37 -13.07
N GLY A 230 -10.57 9.95 -11.82
CA GLY A 230 -9.53 9.21 -11.12
C GLY A 230 -10.03 7.85 -10.63
N TYR A 231 -9.13 6.90 -10.49
CA TYR A 231 -9.38 5.62 -9.82
C TYR A 231 -8.32 5.38 -8.77
N ILE A 232 -8.76 4.94 -7.59
CA ILE A 232 -7.87 4.48 -6.52
C ILE A 232 -8.50 3.27 -5.84
N GLY A 233 -7.70 2.27 -5.48
CA GLY A 233 -8.23 1.13 -4.74
C GLY A 233 -7.28 -0.05 -4.69
N SER A 234 -7.86 -1.23 -4.52
CA SER A 234 -7.12 -2.46 -4.26
C SER A 234 -6.92 -3.35 -5.50
N GLN A 235 -7.69 -3.11 -6.57
CA GLN A 235 -7.72 -3.92 -7.79
C GLN A 235 -6.49 -3.73 -8.69
N ASN A 236 -5.96 -4.84 -9.19
CA ASN A 236 -4.90 -4.86 -10.20
C ASN A 236 -5.46 -5.11 -11.61
N LEU A 237 -4.63 -4.94 -12.64
CA LEU A 237 -4.98 -5.23 -14.04
C LEU A 237 -4.77 -6.71 -14.36
N ALA A 238 -5.64 -7.56 -13.83
CA ALA A 238 -5.62 -9.00 -14.01
C ALA A 238 -7.03 -9.57 -13.99
N ASP A 239 -7.22 -10.79 -14.51
CA ASP A 239 -8.48 -11.53 -14.39
C ASP A 239 -8.80 -11.87 -12.93
N ALA A 240 -10.07 -11.74 -12.52
CA ALA A 240 -10.51 -12.01 -11.14
C ALA A 240 -10.06 -13.39 -10.63
N SER A 241 -9.96 -14.39 -11.51
CA SER A 241 -9.60 -15.77 -11.18
C SER A 241 -8.08 -16.00 -11.01
N PHE A 242 -7.26 -14.95 -11.00
CA PHE A 242 -5.80 -15.10 -10.88
C PHE A 242 -5.35 -15.82 -9.61
N VAL A 243 -6.17 -15.80 -8.54
CA VAL A 243 -6.06 -16.75 -7.42
C VAL A 243 -6.92 -17.98 -7.76
N ARG A 244 -6.26 -19.07 -8.15
CA ARG A 244 -6.92 -20.27 -8.66
C ARG A 244 -8.03 -20.77 -7.73
N GLY A 245 -9.26 -20.82 -8.26
CA GLY A 245 -10.45 -21.32 -7.56
C GLY A 245 -11.07 -20.36 -6.55
N ARG A 246 -10.56 -19.13 -6.45
CA ARG A 246 -11.00 -18.12 -5.48
C ARG A 246 -10.94 -16.75 -6.16
N PRO A 247 -12.00 -16.33 -6.88
CA PRO A 247 -11.99 -15.06 -7.59
C PRO A 247 -11.68 -13.93 -6.61
N ASN A 248 -11.07 -12.85 -7.06
CA ASN A 248 -10.74 -11.71 -6.21
C ASN A 248 -11.98 -10.85 -5.97
N ARG A 249 -12.15 -10.41 -4.72
CA ARG A 249 -13.09 -9.35 -4.34
C ARG A 249 -12.28 -8.13 -3.93
N GLU A 250 -12.55 -7.01 -4.58
CA GLU A 250 -11.79 -5.76 -4.46
C GLU A 250 -12.73 -4.60 -4.16
N LEU A 251 -12.16 -3.45 -3.81
CA LEU A 251 -12.87 -2.18 -3.71
C LEU A 251 -12.08 -1.12 -4.47
N VAL A 252 -12.76 -0.39 -5.34
CA VAL A 252 -12.19 0.72 -6.11
C VAL A 252 -13.10 1.94 -5.95
N ALA A 253 -12.52 3.09 -5.63
CA ALA A 253 -13.22 4.36 -5.72
C ALA A 253 -12.93 4.99 -7.08
N ARG A 254 -14.01 5.26 -7.83
CA ARG A 254 -13.98 6.14 -8.99
C ARG A 254 -14.28 7.56 -8.52
N LEU A 255 -13.41 8.48 -8.88
CA LEU A 255 -13.34 9.83 -8.35
C LEU A 255 -13.56 10.84 -9.47
N ARG A 256 -14.33 11.88 -9.16
CA ARG A 256 -14.44 13.11 -9.96
C ARG A 256 -14.27 14.29 -9.00
N GLY A 257 -13.64 15.36 -9.42
CA GLY A 257 -13.41 16.52 -8.55
C GLY A 257 -11.94 16.88 -8.35
N PRO A 258 -11.66 17.90 -7.51
CA PRO A 258 -10.32 18.34 -7.13
C PRO A 258 -9.32 17.23 -6.76
N ALA A 259 -9.79 16.16 -6.11
CA ALA A 259 -8.96 15.03 -5.70
C ALA A 259 -8.29 14.29 -6.88
N VAL A 260 -8.82 14.41 -8.10
CA VAL A 260 -8.22 13.83 -9.31
C VAL A 260 -6.88 14.49 -9.63
N ALA A 261 -6.75 15.80 -9.43
CA ALA A 261 -5.47 16.50 -9.60
C ALA A 261 -4.43 16.08 -8.56
N HIS A 262 -4.85 15.74 -7.34
CA HIS A 262 -3.96 15.17 -6.34
C HIS A 262 -3.44 13.78 -6.78
N LEU A 263 -4.31 12.95 -7.38
CA LEU A 263 -3.89 11.67 -7.97
C LEU A 263 -2.93 11.86 -9.14
N GLU A 264 -3.21 12.83 -10.03
CA GLU A 264 -2.32 13.20 -11.15
C GLU A 264 -0.95 13.63 -10.63
N ALA A 265 -0.91 14.41 -9.54
CA ALA A 265 0.34 14.84 -8.93
C ALA A 265 1.15 13.67 -8.33
N VAL A 266 0.48 12.67 -7.73
CA VAL A 266 1.16 11.44 -7.30
C VAL A 266 1.72 10.67 -8.49
N PHE A 267 0.93 10.51 -9.57
CA PHE A 267 1.41 9.88 -10.80
C PHE A 267 2.62 10.62 -11.39
N ALA A 268 2.55 11.95 -11.48
CA ALA A 268 3.62 12.79 -11.99
C ALA A 268 4.90 12.70 -11.12
N SER A 269 4.76 12.59 -9.80
CA SER A 269 5.87 12.36 -8.88
C SER A 269 6.55 11.01 -9.16
N ASP A 270 5.79 9.92 -9.25
CA ASP A 270 6.32 8.59 -9.60
C ASP A 270 6.96 8.59 -11.01
N TRP A 271 6.36 9.28 -11.98
CA TRP A 271 6.94 9.44 -13.31
C TRP A 271 8.27 10.19 -13.28
N TYR A 272 8.36 11.27 -12.52
CA TYR A 272 9.59 12.05 -12.33
C TYR A 272 10.67 11.21 -11.63
N MET A 273 10.30 10.39 -10.65
CA MET A 273 11.22 9.47 -9.98
C MET A 273 11.85 8.48 -10.96
N GLU A 274 11.08 7.93 -11.91
CA GLU A 274 11.59 6.94 -12.86
C GLU A 274 12.29 7.54 -14.09
N THR A 275 11.85 8.71 -14.55
CA THR A 275 12.28 9.26 -15.85
C THR A 275 13.14 10.52 -15.71
N GLY A 276 12.97 11.29 -14.65
CA GLY A 276 13.55 12.63 -14.49
C GLY A 276 12.82 13.71 -15.29
N GLN A 277 11.73 13.35 -15.98
CA GLN A 277 10.88 14.30 -16.69
C GLN A 277 9.78 14.81 -15.74
N ARG A 278 9.65 16.13 -15.63
CA ARG A 278 8.53 16.76 -14.94
C ARG A 278 7.33 16.79 -15.89
N LEU A 279 6.16 16.44 -15.37
CA LEU A 279 4.90 16.52 -16.10
C LEU A 279 4.16 17.78 -15.65
N ASP A 280 3.49 18.43 -16.58
CA ASP A 280 2.58 19.54 -16.27
C ASP A 280 1.26 18.96 -15.77
N VAL A 281 0.99 19.18 -14.48
CA VAL A 281 -0.27 18.83 -13.83
C VAL A 281 -1.26 19.96 -14.11
N MET A 282 -2.43 19.65 -14.67
CA MET A 282 -3.42 20.68 -14.96
C MET A 282 -4.02 21.25 -13.68
N ALA A 283 -4.07 22.58 -13.61
CA ALA A 283 -4.63 23.31 -12.47
C ALA A 283 -6.17 23.45 -12.52
N ASP A 284 -6.78 23.25 -13.69
CA ASP A 284 -8.24 23.32 -13.85
C ASP A 284 -8.86 21.97 -13.52
N VAL A 285 -9.65 21.93 -12.45
CA VAL A 285 -10.29 20.70 -11.96
C VAL A 285 -11.76 20.99 -11.73
N PRO A 286 -12.68 20.23 -12.36
CA PRO A 286 -14.10 20.45 -12.17
C PRO A 286 -14.48 20.21 -10.72
N VAL A 287 -15.33 21.07 -10.16
CA VAL A 287 -15.94 20.88 -8.84
C VAL A 287 -17.26 20.14 -9.00
N CYS A 288 -17.45 19.07 -8.25
CA CYS A 288 -18.67 18.28 -8.22
C CYS A 288 -19.65 18.85 -7.18
N SER A 289 -20.94 18.80 -7.49
CA SER A 289 -22.03 19.27 -6.62
C SER A 289 -22.23 18.44 -5.35
N GLU A 290 -21.76 17.20 -5.37
CA GLU A 290 -21.82 16.24 -4.26
C GLU A 290 -20.93 16.66 -3.09
N ASP A 291 -19.94 17.53 -3.35
CA ASP A 291 -19.10 18.21 -2.37
C ASP A 291 -18.40 17.32 -1.33
N VAL A 292 -18.02 16.11 -1.74
CA VAL A 292 -17.39 15.13 -0.85
C VAL A 292 -15.99 15.61 -0.44
N ALA A 293 -15.76 15.68 0.87
CA ALA A 293 -14.47 16.02 1.45
C ALA A 293 -13.52 14.81 1.44
N THR A 294 -12.36 14.96 0.80
CA THR A 294 -11.34 13.90 0.75
C THR A 294 -9.94 14.42 0.96
N GLN A 295 -9.02 13.52 1.32
CA GLN A 295 -7.61 13.83 1.46
C GLN A 295 -6.74 12.64 1.05
N LEU A 296 -5.74 12.90 0.22
CA LEU A 296 -4.85 11.86 -0.28
C LEU A 296 -3.70 11.59 0.69
N LEU A 297 -3.36 10.32 0.87
CA LEU A 297 -2.25 9.88 1.72
C LEU A 297 -1.34 8.94 0.93
N PRO A 298 -0.35 9.46 0.19
CA PRO A 298 0.73 8.62 -0.28
C PRO A 298 1.65 8.22 0.88
N SER A 299 2.18 7.01 0.81
CA SER A 299 3.19 6.53 1.76
C SER A 299 4.27 5.74 1.04
N GLY A 300 5.37 5.47 1.77
CA GLY A 300 6.43 4.58 1.34
C GLY A 300 7.81 5.06 1.76
N PRO A 301 8.87 4.34 1.35
CA PRO A 301 10.24 4.56 1.83
C PRO A 301 10.85 5.90 1.39
N ALA A 302 10.19 6.64 0.50
CA ALA A 302 10.61 7.97 0.06
C ALA A 302 10.15 9.09 1.01
N TYR A 303 9.16 8.81 1.87
CA TYR A 303 8.68 9.74 2.89
C TYR A 303 9.50 9.60 4.18
N PRO A 304 9.65 10.70 4.95
CA PRO A 304 10.48 10.70 6.15
C PRO A 304 9.87 9.91 7.33
N PHE A 305 8.54 9.75 7.35
CA PHE A 305 7.80 9.07 8.42
C PHE A 305 7.03 7.87 7.88
N SER A 306 6.54 7.02 8.79
CA SER A 306 5.70 5.87 8.44
C SER A 306 4.24 6.31 8.24
N ASN A 307 4.01 7.15 7.24
CA ASN A 307 2.74 7.87 7.01
C ASN A 307 1.48 6.98 7.13
N ALA A 308 1.46 5.85 6.42
CA ALA A 308 0.32 4.93 6.42
C ALA A 308 0.07 4.33 7.82
N ARG A 309 1.14 3.92 8.52
CA ARG A 309 1.03 3.38 9.88
C ARG A 309 0.50 4.43 10.84
N ASP A 310 1.07 5.63 10.80
CA ASP A 310 0.74 6.70 11.74
C ASP A 310 -0.70 7.18 11.53
N ALA A 311 -1.16 7.28 10.28
CA ALA A 311 -2.54 7.57 9.94
C ALA A 311 -3.51 6.48 10.44
N VAL A 312 -3.21 5.19 10.20
CA VAL A 312 -4.02 4.08 10.70
C VAL A 312 -4.09 4.09 12.23
N ASN A 313 -2.96 4.28 12.91
CA ASN A 313 -2.94 4.35 14.38
C ASN A 313 -3.72 5.54 14.91
N ALA A 314 -3.62 6.72 14.28
CA ALA A 314 -4.41 7.89 14.64
C ALA A 314 -5.91 7.60 14.51
N MET A 315 -6.33 6.99 13.39
CA MET A 315 -7.72 6.57 13.20
C MET A 315 -8.20 5.61 14.31
N ILE A 316 -7.38 4.61 14.68
CA ILE A 316 -7.71 3.68 15.77
C ILE A 316 -7.83 4.40 17.11
N HIS A 317 -6.94 5.35 17.41
CA HIS A 317 -6.96 6.11 18.67
C HIS A 317 -8.12 7.11 18.75
N LEU A 318 -8.57 7.63 17.62
CA LEU A 318 -9.68 8.58 17.54
C LEU A 318 -11.06 7.92 17.59
N ALA A 319 -11.13 6.60 17.41
CA ALA A 319 -12.39 5.85 17.40
C ALA A 319 -13.11 5.92 18.76
N ARG A 320 -14.41 6.24 18.72
CA ARG A 320 -15.24 6.33 19.91
C ARG A 320 -16.26 5.20 20.04
N ARG A 321 -16.66 4.58 18.92
CA ARG A 321 -17.75 3.59 18.88
C ARG A 321 -17.36 2.32 18.14
N ARG A 322 -16.86 2.42 16.91
CA ARG A 322 -16.62 1.27 16.03
C ARG A 322 -15.39 1.48 15.14
N ILE A 323 -14.66 0.39 14.91
CA ILE A 323 -13.59 0.29 13.91
C ILE A 323 -13.86 -0.96 13.08
N VAL A 324 -13.86 -0.83 11.75
CA VAL A 324 -13.88 -2.00 10.85
C VAL A 324 -12.64 -1.97 9.98
N LEU A 325 -11.85 -3.04 10.03
CA LEU A 325 -10.62 -3.19 9.26
C LEU A 325 -10.83 -4.32 8.25
N VAL A 326 -10.63 -4.03 6.97
CA VAL A 326 -10.70 -5.02 5.89
C VAL A 326 -9.37 -5.08 5.17
N THR A 327 -8.74 -6.26 5.18
CA THR A 327 -7.44 -6.47 4.53
C THR A 327 -7.22 -7.94 4.12
N PRO A 328 -6.53 -8.21 3.00
CA PRO A 328 -6.13 -9.58 2.63
C PRO A 328 -5.10 -10.18 3.60
N TYR A 329 -4.25 -9.33 4.18
CA TYR A 329 -3.17 -9.73 5.08
C TYR A 329 -3.13 -8.81 6.29
N PHE A 330 -3.07 -9.39 7.47
CA PHE A 330 -3.03 -8.70 8.74
C PHE A 330 -1.83 -9.19 9.55
N VAL A 331 -0.70 -8.50 9.39
CA VAL A 331 0.53 -8.76 10.14
C VAL A 331 0.98 -7.42 10.74
N PRO A 332 0.27 -6.93 11.76
CA PRO A 332 0.47 -5.59 12.29
C PRO A 332 1.82 -5.48 12.98
N ASP A 333 2.34 -4.25 13.03
CA ASP A 333 3.43 -3.94 13.95
C ASP A 333 2.93 -3.83 15.40
N GLU A 334 3.87 -3.77 16.35
CA GLU A 334 3.55 -3.72 17.79
C GLU A 334 2.70 -2.48 18.15
N ALA A 335 2.91 -1.35 17.46
CA ALA A 335 2.15 -0.13 17.67
C ALA A 335 0.68 -0.32 17.27
N THR A 336 0.43 -0.85 16.06
CA THR A 336 -0.92 -1.12 15.55
C THR A 336 -1.63 -2.17 16.40
N LEU A 337 -0.94 -3.26 16.77
CA LEU A 337 -1.49 -4.29 17.64
C LEU A 337 -1.90 -3.72 19.01
N SER A 338 -1.04 -2.90 19.62
CA SER A 338 -1.33 -2.27 20.90
C SER A 338 -2.48 -1.26 20.79
N ALA A 339 -2.56 -0.48 19.71
CA ALA A 339 -3.65 0.47 19.47
C ALA A 339 -5.01 -0.25 19.39
N LEU A 340 -5.10 -1.33 18.61
CA LEU A 340 -6.30 -2.15 18.49
C LEU A 340 -6.73 -2.77 19.83
N ARG A 341 -5.76 -3.28 20.60
CA ARG A 341 -6.00 -3.83 21.93
C ARG A 341 -6.55 -2.76 22.88
N ILE A 342 -5.97 -1.56 22.87
CA ILE A 342 -6.42 -0.43 23.71
C ILE A 342 -7.84 -0.02 23.32
N ALA A 343 -8.14 0.10 22.02
CA ALA A 343 -9.47 0.46 21.54
C ALA A 343 -10.53 -0.58 22.00
N ALA A 344 -10.27 -1.86 21.77
CA ALA A 344 -11.17 -2.94 22.16
C ALA A 344 -11.40 -2.99 23.68
N LEU A 345 -10.34 -2.89 24.48
CA LEU A 345 -10.44 -2.86 25.95
C LEU A 345 -11.12 -1.58 26.49
N SER A 346 -11.12 -0.50 25.70
CA SER A 346 -11.83 0.75 26.04
C SER A 346 -13.31 0.70 25.68
N GLY A 347 -13.81 -0.42 25.13
CA GLY A 347 -15.21 -0.62 24.77
C GLY A 347 -15.58 -0.22 23.34
N VAL A 348 -14.59 0.13 22.51
CA VAL A 348 -14.81 0.34 21.06
C VAL A 348 -15.07 -1.01 20.40
N ASP A 349 -16.08 -1.07 19.53
CA ASP A 349 -16.36 -2.26 18.73
C ASP A 349 -15.35 -2.40 17.59
N VAL A 350 -14.33 -3.24 17.79
CA VAL A 350 -13.28 -3.48 16.79
C VAL A 350 -13.56 -4.77 16.02
N GLN A 351 -13.69 -4.64 14.70
CA GLN A 351 -13.97 -5.73 13.77
C GLN A 351 -12.85 -5.86 12.74
N LEU A 352 -12.26 -7.04 12.63
CA LEU A 352 -11.25 -7.38 11.63
C LEU A 352 -11.84 -8.40 10.64
N ILE A 353 -12.05 -7.98 9.41
CA ILE A 353 -12.50 -8.82 8.30
C ILE A 353 -11.29 -9.16 7.45
N VAL A 354 -11.00 -10.46 7.36
CA VAL A 354 -9.89 -10.97 6.56
C VAL A 354 -10.37 -12.12 5.71
N SER A 355 -9.71 -12.34 4.57
CA SER A 355 -10.03 -13.47 3.72
C SER A 355 -9.81 -14.80 4.47
N ALA A 356 -10.78 -15.72 4.42
CA ALA A 356 -10.61 -17.11 4.89
C ALA A 356 -9.55 -17.86 4.06
N THR A 357 -9.15 -17.26 2.95
CA THR A 357 -8.32 -17.83 1.91
C THR A 357 -7.09 -16.96 1.68
N SER A 358 -5.94 -17.56 1.42
CA SER A 358 -4.72 -16.81 1.15
C SER A 358 -3.92 -17.44 0.02
N ASN A 359 -3.38 -16.59 -0.84
CA ASN A 359 -2.39 -16.91 -1.88
C ASN A 359 -0.94 -16.92 -1.31
N ALA A 360 -0.72 -16.47 -0.07
CA ALA A 360 0.58 -16.38 0.60
C ALA A 360 0.56 -17.15 1.93
N ARG A 361 0.95 -18.44 1.89
CA ARG A 361 0.83 -19.36 3.05
C ARG A 361 1.63 -18.91 4.27
N LEU A 362 2.83 -18.35 4.07
CA LEU A 362 3.68 -17.88 5.17
C LEU A 362 3.03 -16.68 5.89
N THR A 363 2.53 -15.72 5.12
CA THR A 363 1.79 -14.55 5.64
C THR A 363 0.52 -14.99 6.37
N ALA A 364 -0.21 -15.97 5.84
CA ALA A 364 -1.36 -16.53 6.52
C ALA A 364 -1.01 -17.12 7.90
N TRP A 365 0.09 -17.87 8.01
CA TRP A 365 0.55 -18.41 9.30
C TRP A 365 1.02 -17.32 10.26
N ALA A 366 1.68 -16.27 9.74
CA ALA A 366 2.10 -15.13 10.56
C ALA A 366 0.88 -14.39 11.12
N GLN A 367 -0.13 -14.12 10.29
CA GLN A 367 -1.39 -13.50 10.69
C GLN A 367 -2.14 -14.31 11.75
N GLU A 368 -2.26 -15.62 11.56
CA GLU A 368 -2.88 -16.54 12.53
C GLU A 368 -2.23 -16.44 13.93
N ALA A 369 -0.93 -16.10 14.01
CA ALA A 369 -0.24 -15.95 15.29
C ALA A 369 -0.79 -14.81 16.17
N TYR A 370 -1.41 -13.79 15.58
CA TYR A 370 -1.95 -12.62 16.29
C TYR A 370 -3.39 -12.82 16.77
N TYR A 371 -4.13 -13.79 16.22
CA TYR A 371 -5.55 -13.96 16.50
C TYR A 371 -5.86 -14.26 17.98
N ASP A 372 -5.00 -14.99 18.70
CA ASP A 372 -5.27 -15.28 20.13
C ASP A 372 -5.26 -14.00 20.97
N GLU A 373 -4.31 -13.08 20.73
CA GLU A 373 -4.22 -11.82 21.46
C GLU A 373 -5.40 -10.90 21.13
N LEU A 374 -5.71 -10.74 19.84
CA LEU A 374 -6.83 -9.92 19.37
C LEU A 374 -8.17 -10.40 19.95
N LEU A 375 -8.49 -11.68 19.79
CA LEU A 375 -9.74 -12.26 20.29
C LEU A 375 -9.87 -12.14 21.81
N ARG A 376 -8.77 -12.26 22.56
CA ARG A 376 -8.79 -12.05 24.02
C ARG A 376 -9.03 -10.61 24.43
N SER A 377 -8.59 -9.66 23.61
CA SER A 377 -8.78 -8.23 23.87
C SER A 377 -10.17 -7.72 23.51
N GLY A 378 -11.02 -8.55 22.89
CA GLY A 378 -12.37 -8.18 22.46
C GLY A 378 -12.50 -7.84 20.98
N VAL A 379 -11.41 -7.90 20.20
CA VAL A 379 -11.47 -7.72 18.74
C VAL A 379 -12.22 -8.88 18.10
N ARG A 380 -13.23 -8.58 17.30
CA ARG A 380 -14.02 -9.56 16.56
C ARG A 380 -13.36 -9.87 15.23
N ILE A 381 -13.02 -11.12 14.98
CA ILE A 381 -12.37 -11.53 13.73
C ILE A 381 -13.37 -12.32 12.88
N ALA A 382 -13.58 -11.89 11.64
CA ALA A 382 -14.46 -12.51 10.67
C ALA A 382 -13.65 -12.99 9.46
N LEU A 383 -13.81 -14.27 9.09
CA LEU A 383 -13.16 -14.87 7.93
C LEU A 383 -14.12 -14.89 6.74
N TYR A 384 -13.87 -14.03 5.76
CA TYR A 384 -14.67 -13.96 4.53
C TYR A 384 -14.45 -15.18 3.63
N GLU A 385 -15.51 -15.92 3.31
CA GLU A 385 -15.40 -17.25 2.68
C GLU A 385 -15.57 -17.30 1.15
N PRO A 386 -16.50 -16.53 0.51
CA PRO A 386 -16.86 -16.77 -0.90
C PRO A 386 -15.75 -16.51 -1.92
N HIS A 387 -14.93 -15.48 -1.70
CA HIS A 387 -13.92 -14.99 -2.63
C HIS A 387 -12.58 -14.77 -1.89
N PHE A 388 -11.50 -14.54 -2.63
CA PHE A 388 -10.29 -13.99 -2.04
C PHE A 388 -10.50 -12.49 -1.81
N LEU A 389 -10.75 -12.10 -0.56
CA LEU A 389 -10.97 -10.70 -0.18
C LEU A 389 -9.64 -9.95 -0.20
N HIS A 390 -9.43 -9.19 -1.27
CA HIS A 390 -8.25 -8.36 -1.47
C HIS A 390 -8.57 -6.87 -1.32
N ALA A 391 -9.81 -6.50 -1.00
CA ALA A 391 -10.16 -5.13 -0.59
C ALA A 391 -9.33 -4.67 0.63
N LYS A 392 -8.98 -3.37 0.63
CA LYS A 392 -8.15 -2.72 1.65
C LYS A 392 -8.79 -1.40 2.06
N HIS A 393 -9.47 -1.43 3.19
CA HIS A 393 -10.14 -0.25 3.72
C HIS A 393 -10.31 -0.35 5.23
N LEU A 394 -10.55 0.81 5.83
CA LEU A 394 -10.72 1.01 7.24
C LEU A 394 -11.81 2.06 7.44
N SER A 395 -12.84 1.74 8.21
CA SER A 395 -13.84 2.70 8.67
C SER A 395 -13.71 2.93 10.18
N VAL A 396 -13.87 4.19 10.60
CA VAL A 396 -13.92 4.59 12.01
C VAL A 396 -15.18 5.40 12.25
N ASP A 397 -16.00 4.89 13.17
CA ASP A 397 -17.30 5.42 13.51
C ASP A 397 -18.17 5.65 12.25
N GLU A 398 -18.78 6.82 12.11
CA GLU A 398 -19.45 7.26 10.88
C GLU A 398 -18.73 8.49 10.27
N ASP A 399 -17.49 8.74 10.68
CA ASP A 399 -16.82 10.02 10.45
C ASP A 399 -15.63 9.93 9.49
N ILE A 400 -14.90 8.81 9.47
CA ILE A 400 -13.69 8.67 8.62
C ILE A 400 -13.66 7.31 7.94
N ALA A 401 -13.46 7.31 6.63
CA ALA A 401 -13.10 6.13 5.85
C ALA A 401 -11.72 6.30 5.23
N LEU A 402 -10.94 5.23 5.20
CA LEU A 402 -9.69 5.11 4.46
C LEU A 402 -9.82 3.95 3.48
N LEU A 403 -9.57 4.19 2.20
CA LEU A 403 -9.55 3.16 1.16
C LEU A 403 -8.36 3.34 0.23
N GLY A 404 -7.84 2.27 -0.35
CA GLY A 404 -6.73 2.37 -1.29
C GLY A 404 -5.94 1.07 -1.44
N SER A 405 -4.61 1.19 -1.50
CA SER A 405 -3.71 0.06 -1.69
C SER A 405 -3.01 -0.42 -0.41
N ILE A 406 -3.15 0.32 0.70
CA ILE A 406 -2.46 0.08 1.97
C ILE A 406 -2.95 -1.24 2.61
N ASN A 407 -2.06 -2.23 2.73
CA ASN A 407 -2.30 -3.36 3.64
C ASN A 407 -1.97 -2.98 5.09
N LEU A 408 -2.58 -3.70 6.03
CA LEU A 408 -2.23 -3.64 7.45
C LEU A 408 -1.13 -4.65 7.79
N ASP A 409 0.02 -4.50 7.13
CA ASP A 409 1.21 -5.31 7.35
C ASP A 409 2.51 -4.46 7.40
N ILE A 410 3.54 -4.99 8.07
CA ILE A 410 4.82 -4.29 8.27
C ILE A 410 5.45 -3.89 6.93
N ARG A 411 5.32 -4.72 5.88
CA ARG A 411 5.91 -4.43 4.57
C ARG A 411 5.24 -3.25 3.89
N SER A 412 3.91 -3.18 3.95
CA SER A 412 3.09 -2.06 3.45
C SER A 412 3.46 -0.75 4.17
N PHE A 413 3.69 -0.81 5.48
CA PHE A 413 4.07 0.37 6.26
C PHE A 413 5.53 0.83 6.07
N ALA A 414 6.47 -0.10 5.80
CA ALA A 414 7.90 0.21 5.81
C ALA A 414 8.58 0.17 4.42
N LEU A 415 8.14 -0.69 3.50
CA LEU A 415 8.88 -1.03 2.29
C LEU A 415 8.15 -0.65 1.00
N ASN A 416 6.82 -0.70 1.00
CA ASN A 416 6.04 -0.44 -0.21
C ASN A 416 5.69 1.04 -0.33
N ALA A 417 5.75 1.54 -1.56
CA ALA A 417 5.02 2.74 -1.93
C ALA A 417 3.53 2.38 -2.05
N GLU A 418 2.71 3.01 -1.20
CA GLU A 418 1.26 2.80 -1.14
C GLU A 418 0.52 4.14 -1.31
N ILE A 419 -0.78 4.07 -1.48
CA ILE A 419 -1.67 5.22 -1.54
C ILE A 419 -2.99 4.91 -0.84
N GLY A 420 -3.44 5.86 -0.02
CA GLY A 420 -4.76 5.86 0.60
C GLY A 420 -5.51 7.13 0.24
N LEU A 421 -6.83 7.04 0.23
CA LEU A 421 -7.74 8.17 0.18
C LEU A 421 -8.54 8.15 1.47
N LEU A 422 -8.41 9.23 2.25
CA LEU A 422 -9.31 9.50 3.36
C LEU A 422 -10.55 10.21 2.83
N CYS A 423 -11.71 9.79 3.31
CA CYS A 423 -13.00 10.40 3.05
C CYS A 423 -13.64 10.80 4.38
N TYR A 424 -14.09 12.05 4.44
CA TYR A 424 -14.70 12.65 5.63
C TYR A 424 -16.21 12.88 5.46
N ASP A 425 -16.78 12.43 4.34
CA ASP A 425 -18.22 12.50 4.09
C ASP A 425 -18.96 11.31 4.70
N ARG A 426 -19.98 11.60 5.50
CA ARG A 426 -20.78 10.58 6.21
C ARG A 426 -21.57 9.67 5.27
N THR A 427 -21.99 10.16 4.11
CA THR A 427 -22.75 9.36 3.14
C THR A 427 -21.86 8.28 2.55
N ILE A 428 -20.63 8.64 2.15
CA ILE A 428 -19.65 7.68 1.65
C ILE A 428 -19.20 6.71 2.75
N VAL A 429 -18.98 7.18 3.98
CA VAL A 429 -18.63 6.29 5.11
C VAL A 429 -19.74 5.27 5.37
N ARG A 430 -21.02 5.67 5.30
CA ARG A 430 -22.15 4.75 5.43
C ARG A 430 -22.22 3.73 4.30
N GLN A 431 -21.99 4.15 3.05
CA GLN A 431 -21.90 3.21 1.92
C GLN A 431 -20.78 2.17 2.14
N LEU A 432 -19.64 2.60 2.69
CA LEU A 432 -18.55 1.68 3.04
C LEU A 432 -18.94 0.71 4.15
N LEU A 433 -19.63 1.19 5.20
CA LEU A 433 -20.16 0.35 6.27
C LEU A 433 -21.16 -0.69 5.75
N ASP A 434 -22.01 -0.33 4.77
CA ASP A 434 -22.94 -1.28 4.14
C ASP A 434 -22.21 -2.39 3.36
N ILE A 435 -21.10 -2.04 2.68
CA ILE A 435 -20.21 -2.99 1.99
C ILE A 435 -19.53 -3.92 3.02
N GLU A 436 -19.04 -3.37 4.12
CA GLU A 436 -18.42 -4.13 5.21
C GLU A 436 -19.40 -5.09 5.88
N GLU A 437 -20.64 -4.66 6.10
CA GLU A 437 -21.71 -5.50 6.65
C GLU A 437 -22.07 -6.65 5.70
N ASP A 438 -22.02 -6.42 4.39
CA ASP A 438 -22.16 -7.49 3.40
C ASP A 438 -21.05 -8.54 3.50
N TYR A 439 -19.81 -8.09 3.69
CA TYR A 439 -18.70 -9.01 3.96
C TYR A 439 -18.91 -9.79 5.25
N LEU A 440 -19.37 -9.15 6.33
CA LEU A 440 -19.64 -9.83 7.61
C LEU A 440 -20.72 -10.91 7.48
N ARG A 441 -21.83 -10.65 6.77
CA ARG A 441 -22.88 -11.64 6.53
C ARG A 441 -22.38 -12.88 5.79
N GLN A 442 -21.36 -12.73 4.96
CA GLN A 442 -20.71 -13.78 4.19
C GLN A 442 -19.45 -14.35 4.89
N SER A 443 -19.19 -13.94 6.13
CA SER A 443 -18.00 -14.35 6.88
C SER A 443 -18.34 -15.32 7.99
N ARG A 444 -17.39 -16.20 8.28
CA ARG A 444 -17.43 -17.03 9.49
C ARG A 444 -16.75 -16.31 10.65
N PRO A 445 -17.43 -16.05 11.78
CA PRO A 445 -16.78 -15.49 12.95
C PRO A 445 -15.79 -16.48 13.56
N LEU A 446 -14.68 -15.98 14.08
CA LEU A 446 -13.73 -16.77 14.87
C LEU A 446 -14.00 -16.61 16.36
N GLU A 447 -14.31 -17.72 16.99
CA GLU A 447 -14.47 -17.79 18.45
C GLU A 447 -13.15 -18.13 19.14
N LEU A 448 -12.81 -17.41 20.21
CA LEU A 448 -11.59 -17.67 21.00
C LEU A 448 -11.53 -19.12 21.51
N SER A 449 -12.67 -19.64 21.98
CA SER A 449 -12.79 -21.01 22.50
C SER A 449 -12.49 -22.06 21.43
N GLN A 450 -12.90 -21.81 20.19
CA GLN A 450 -12.62 -22.68 19.04
C GLN A 450 -11.17 -22.51 18.59
N TRP A 451 -10.68 -21.27 18.50
CA TRP A 451 -9.33 -20.95 18.06
C TRP A 451 -8.27 -21.66 18.90
N ARG A 452 -8.48 -21.75 20.22
CA ARG A 452 -7.56 -22.41 21.15
C ARG A 452 -7.54 -23.93 21.05
N LYS A 453 -8.54 -24.58 20.43
CA LYS A 453 -8.55 -26.05 20.25
C LYS A 453 -7.57 -26.54 19.17
N ARG A 454 -6.94 -25.64 18.42
CA ARG A 454 -5.96 -26.02 17.39
C ARG A 454 -4.72 -26.70 17.97
N ALA A 455 -4.18 -27.67 17.22
CA ALA A 455 -3.02 -28.47 17.63
C ALA A 455 -1.78 -27.61 17.91
N THR A 456 -0.97 -28.01 18.89
CA THR A 456 0.22 -27.28 19.35
C THR A 456 1.25 -27.05 18.25
N TRP A 457 1.43 -28.00 17.33
CA TRP A 457 2.36 -27.86 16.21
C TRP A 457 1.97 -26.70 15.27
N ARG A 458 0.66 -26.40 15.13
CA ARG A 458 0.20 -25.26 14.33
C ARG A 458 0.65 -23.94 14.96
N ARG A 459 0.55 -23.84 16.30
CA ARG A 459 1.02 -22.68 17.06
C ARG A 459 2.53 -22.45 16.90
N SER A 460 3.33 -23.51 16.89
CA SER A 460 4.77 -23.39 16.65
C SER A 460 5.07 -22.86 15.24
N ARG A 461 4.35 -23.34 14.22
CA ARG A 461 4.47 -22.86 12.84
C ARG A 461 4.05 -21.40 12.70
N GLU A 462 2.94 -21.01 13.31
CA GLU A 462 2.46 -19.62 13.40
C GLU A 462 3.54 -18.71 14.01
N GLY A 463 4.13 -19.13 15.14
CA GLY A 463 5.21 -18.39 15.81
C GLY A 463 6.48 -18.25 14.97
N ILE A 464 6.89 -19.30 14.25
CA ILE A 464 8.04 -19.24 13.32
C ILE A 464 7.75 -18.31 12.15
N ALA A 465 6.55 -18.37 11.57
CA ALA A 465 6.15 -17.49 10.48
C ALA A 465 6.17 -16.01 10.90
N ARG A 466 5.72 -15.70 12.12
CA ARG A 466 5.80 -14.36 12.71
C ARG A 466 7.24 -13.85 12.83
N LEU A 467 8.21 -14.71 13.18
CA LEU A 467 9.62 -14.33 13.23
C LEU A 467 10.21 -14.05 11.85
N ALA A 468 9.75 -14.78 10.82
CA ALA A 468 10.19 -14.55 9.45
C ALA A 468 9.76 -13.17 8.93
N ASP A 469 8.59 -12.69 9.35
CA ASP A 469 8.10 -11.35 9.01
C ASP A 469 8.89 -10.25 9.72
N ALA A 470 9.34 -10.50 10.96
CA ALA A 470 10.20 -9.58 11.72
C ALA A 470 11.63 -9.41 11.17
N LEU A 471 12.01 -10.14 10.12
CA LEU A 471 13.26 -9.94 9.37
C LEU A 471 13.12 -8.90 8.24
N MET A 472 11.88 -8.55 7.88
CA MET A 472 11.55 -7.57 6.85
C MET A 472 11.43 -6.18 7.45
#